data_AF-A0A1H6IPE7-F1
#
_entry.id   AF-A0A1H6IPE7-F1
#
_cell.length_a   1.000
_cell.length_b   1.000
_cell.length_c   1.000
_cell.angle_alpha   90.00
_cell.angle_beta   90.00
_cell.angle_gamma   90.00
#
_symmetry.space_group_name_H-M   'P 1'
#
loop_
_entity.id
_entity.type
_entity.pdbx_description
1 polymer ?
#
loop_
_entity_poly.entity_id
_entity_poly.type
_entity_poly.pdbx_seq_one_letter_code
_entity_poly.pdbx_strand_id
1 'polypeptide(L)'
;MKKYAVYDSSTGSYCYRYADTLEDLEGTGFEDIITEEQLPVVFDGRGGYYHFRPDEYGFNRIIESDKETPLELEEMYTLNDPEFKLGWISPEGDTYSCGYTNHNKCAKMIVQKFYPDSKFPEKTLDRNGWLQVIDSWDGTQRQHGQFVFTEQGKITQKQADRLFDLGLYNNEEVKKLIADSENDW
;
A
#
# COMPACT_ATOMS: atom_id res chain seq x y z
N MET A 1 22.58 11.42 -4.65
CA MET A 1 21.69 10.62 -3.78
C MET A 1 20.47 11.46 -3.46
N LYS A 2 19.26 10.90 -3.55
CA LYS A 2 18.03 11.68 -3.36
C LYS A 2 17.58 11.62 -1.90
N LYS A 3 16.99 12.71 -1.40
CA LYS A 3 16.40 12.76 -0.05
C LYS A 3 14.91 12.47 -0.09
N TYR A 4 14.43 11.83 0.97
CA TYR A 4 13.03 11.49 1.15
C TYR A 4 12.59 11.77 2.59
N ALA A 5 11.43 12.41 2.75
CA ALA A 5 10.75 12.55 4.02
C ALA A 5 9.84 11.34 4.26
N VAL A 6 10.03 10.67 5.38
CA VAL A 6 9.26 9.50 5.81
C VAL A 6 8.18 9.93 6.78
N TYR A 7 6.96 9.46 6.54
CA TYR A 7 5.77 9.72 7.34
C TYR A 7 5.13 8.41 7.76
N ASP A 8 4.82 8.28 9.05
CA ASP A 8 4.11 7.14 9.60
C ASP A 8 2.60 7.30 9.47
N SER A 9 1.93 6.16 9.29
CA SER A 9 0.48 6.03 9.29
C SER A 9 0.07 4.82 10.13
N SER A 10 -1.23 4.63 10.32
CA SER A 10 -1.76 3.44 10.98
C SER A 10 -1.47 2.12 10.24
N THR A 11 -1.14 2.17 8.95
CA THR A 11 -0.96 0.99 8.08
C THR A 11 0.50 0.73 7.66
N GLY A 12 1.45 1.48 8.21
CA GLY A 12 2.86 1.48 7.80
C GLY A 12 3.35 2.90 7.48
N SER A 13 4.48 3.02 6.79
CA SER A 13 5.12 4.31 6.49
C SER A 13 5.13 4.64 4.99
N TYR A 14 5.09 5.93 4.67
CA TYR A 14 5.18 6.42 3.30
C TYR A 14 6.35 7.38 3.19
N CYS A 15 7.00 7.40 2.03
CA CYS A 15 8.05 8.35 1.75
C CYS A 15 7.66 9.24 0.57
N TYR A 16 8.06 10.51 0.68
CA TYR A 16 7.90 11.50 -0.36
C TYR A 16 9.25 12.12 -0.63
N ARG A 17 9.53 12.47 -1.88
CA ARG A 17 10.78 13.14 -2.23
C ARG A 17 10.85 14.46 -1.46
N TYR A 18 12.04 14.78 -0.96
CA TYR A 18 12.31 15.95 -0.13
C TYR A 18 13.48 16.75 -0.74
N ALA A 19 13.40 18.07 -0.64
CA ALA A 19 14.48 18.97 -1.04
C ALA A 19 14.63 20.09 0.00
N ASP A 20 15.85 20.27 0.51
CA ASP A 20 16.23 21.39 1.37
C ASP A 20 17.36 22.24 0.80
N THR A 21 17.85 21.88 -0.39
CA THR A 21 18.75 22.69 -1.20
C THR A 21 18.24 22.77 -2.64
N LEU A 22 18.72 23.76 -3.40
CA LEU A 22 18.39 23.86 -4.83
C LEU A 22 18.95 22.68 -5.65
N GLU A 23 20.05 22.07 -5.20
CA GLU A 23 20.63 20.88 -5.84
C GLU A 23 19.69 19.67 -5.74
N ASP A 24 19.00 19.52 -4.60
CA ASP A 24 18.05 18.42 -4.39
C ASP A 24 16.81 18.48 -5.34
N LEU A 25 16.58 19.64 -5.97
CA LEU A 25 15.52 19.84 -6.96
C LEU A 25 15.80 19.15 -8.31
N GLU A 26 17.02 18.68 -8.57
CA GLU A 26 17.38 18.12 -9.89
C GLU A 26 16.51 16.91 -10.29
N GLY A 27 15.86 16.97 -11.45
CA GLY A 27 14.96 15.94 -11.95
C GLY A 27 13.64 15.87 -11.19
N THR A 28 13.22 16.97 -10.56
CA THR A 28 11.87 17.11 -9.97
C THR A 28 10.88 17.77 -10.93
N GLY A 29 11.37 18.51 -11.93
CA GLY A 29 10.56 19.36 -12.78
C GLY A 29 10.21 20.72 -12.16
N PHE A 30 10.78 21.04 -11.00
CA PHE A 30 10.58 22.30 -10.26
C PHE A 30 11.85 23.16 -10.15
N GLU A 31 12.90 22.82 -10.90
CA GLU A 31 14.24 23.43 -10.83
C GLU A 31 14.20 24.95 -11.08
N ASP A 32 13.34 25.39 -12.02
CA ASP A 32 13.17 26.80 -12.38
C ASP A 32 11.99 27.48 -11.67
N ILE A 33 11.28 26.75 -10.80
CA ILE A 33 10.04 27.22 -10.14
C ILE A 33 10.28 27.51 -8.66
N ILE A 34 11.00 26.63 -7.96
CA ILE A 34 11.21 26.73 -6.51
C ILE A 34 12.48 27.52 -6.23
N THR A 35 12.35 28.58 -5.43
CA THR A 35 13.49 29.40 -4.98
C THR A 35 14.00 28.98 -3.61
N GLU A 36 15.20 29.44 -3.24
CA GLU A 36 15.84 29.12 -1.96
C GLU A 36 14.97 29.49 -0.74
N GLU A 37 14.19 30.58 -0.84
CA GLU A 37 13.28 31.04 0.23
C GLU A 37 12.06 30.13 0.45
N GLN A 38 11.73 29.26 -0.52
CA GLN A 38 10.60 28.34 -0.43
C GLN A 38 10.96 27.00 0.20
N LEU A 39 12.26 26.68 0.26
CA LEU A 39 12.79 25.46 0.87
C LEU A 39 12.64 25.50 2.40
N PRO A 40 12.58 24.32 3.08
CA PRO A 40 12.50 22.98 2.51
C PRO A 40 11.11 22.65 1.97
N VAL A 41 11.04 21.73 1.00
CA VAL A 41 9.79 21.27 0.38
C VAL A 41 9.71 19.75 0.30
N VAL A 42 8.48 19.24 0.27
CA VAL A 42 8.17 17.84 -0.02
C VAL A 42 7.27 17.76 -1.25
N PHE A 43 7.55 16.80 -2.13
CA PHE A 43 6.80 16.58 -3.37
C PHE A 43 5.70 15.53 -3.17
N ASP A 44 4.48 15.84 -3.60
CA ASP A 44 3.30 14.99 -3.37
C ASP A 44 3.21 13.73 -4.27
N GLY A 45 4.15 13.60 -5.22
CA GLY A 45 4.19 12.52 -6.22
C GLY A 45 3.09 12.61 -7.29
N ARG A 46 2.34 13.72 -7.36
CA ARG A 46 1.23 13.99 -8.28
C ARG A 46 1.43 15.29 -9.08
N GLY A 47 2.65 15.84 -9.05
CA GLY A 47 3.00 17.08 -9.74
C GLY A 47 2.75 18.34 -8.89
N GLY A 48 2.64 18.19 -7.58
CA GLY A 48 2.62 19.28 -6.61
C GLY A 48 3.76 19.18 -5.59
N TYR A 49 3.90 20.23 -4.79
CA TYR A 49 4.81 20.29 -3.65
C TYR A 49 4.20 21.15 -2.55
N TYR A 50 4.69 20.98 -1.33
CA TYR A 50 4.34 21.82 -0.18
C TYR A 50 5.57 22.14 0.65
N HIS A 51 5.51 23.24 1.38
CA HIS A 51 6.56 23.63 2.30
C HIS A 51 6.59 22.67 3.48
N PHE A 52 7.77 22.10 3.76
CA PHE A 52 7.97 21.11 4.81
C PHE A 52 8.09 21.76 6.17
N ARG A 53 7.44 21.16 7.18
CA ARG A 53 7.65 21.52 8.59
C ARG A 53 8.05 20.29 9.43
N PRO A 54 9.08 20.40 10.28
CA PRO A 54 9.51 19.28 11.13
C PRO A 54 8.46 18.78 12.13
N ASP A 55 7.44 19.60 12.45
CA ASP A 55 6.35 19.28 13.37
C ASP A 55 5.09 18.77 12.66
N GLU A 56 5.17 18.46 11.36
CA GLU A 56 4.08 17.86 10.60
C GLU A 56 3.61 16.53 11.19
N TYR A 57 2.30 16.34 11.21
CA TYR A 57 1.70 15.10 11.71
C TYR A 57 2.22 13.89 10.92
N GLY A 58 2.68 12.89 11.67
CA GLY A 58 3.20 11.65 11.11
C GLY A 58 4.63 11.74 10.58
N PHE A 59 5.26 12.92 10.51
CA PHE A 59 6.67 13.00 10.11
C PHE A 59 7.55 12.19 11.08
N ASN A 60 8.40 11.33 10.52
CA ASN A 60 9.30 10.46 11.26
C ASN A 60 10.76 10.89 11.09
N ARG A 61 11.27 10.89 9.85
CA ARG A 61 12.67 11.17 9.54
C ARG A 61 12.92 11.52 8.08
N ILE A 62 14.09 12.09 7.80
CA ILE A 62 14.65 12.20 6.45
C ILE A 62 15.59 11.01 6.21
N ILE A 63 15.51 10.41 5.02
CA ILE A 63 16.43 9.37 4.56
C ILE A 63 17.03 9.75 3.20
N GLU A 64 18.17 9.16 2.89
CA GLU A 64 18.83 9.32 1.59
C GLU A 64 18.88 7.97 0.87
N SER A 65 18.57 7.96 -0.43
CA SER A 65 18.57 6.74 -1.24
C SER A 65 18.66 7.05 -2.73
N ASP A 66 19.21 6.12 -3.50
CA ASP A 66 19.15 6.12 -4.96
C ASP A 66 18.00 5.26 -5.50
N LYS A 67 17.30 4.51 -4.63
CA LYS A 67 16.13 3.70 -5.01
C LYS A 67 14.93 4.59 -5.26
N GLU A 68 14.13 4.27 -6.28
CA GLU A 68 12.84 4.91 -6.52
C GLU A 68 11.88 4.71 -5.34
N THR A 69 11.88 3.50 -4.77
CA THR A 69 11.13 3.09 -3.57
C THR A 69 12.12 2.80 -2.45
N PRO A 70 12.44 3.78 -1.60
CA PRO A 70 13.53 3.66 -0.62
C PRO A 70 13.18 2.83 0.61
N LEU A 71 11.90 2.69 0.93
CA LEU A 71 11.41 1.88 2.04
C LEU A 71 11.15 0.45 1.57
N GLU A 72 11.39 -0.52 2.46
CA GLU A 72 11.07 -1.93 2.21
C GLU A 72 9.57 -2.20 2.38
N LEU A 73 9.08 -3.30 1.80
CA LEU A 73 7.64 -3.63 1.77
C LEU A 73 6.98 -3.60 3.15
N GLU A 74 7.57 -4.30 4.13
CA GLU A 74 7.01 -4.42 5.48
C GLU A 74 7.12 -3.14 6.31
N GLU A 75 7.96 -2.19 5.88
CA GLU A 75 7.98 -0.84 6.46
C GLU A 75 6.85 0.01 5.87
N MET A 76 6.56 -0.16 4.57
CA MET A 76 5.48 0.59 3.91
C MET A 76 4.09 0.08 4.25
N TYR A 77 3.95 -1.23 4.44
CA TYR A 77 2.69 -1.92 4.64
C TYR A 77 2.83 -2.94 5.76
N THR A 78 2.16 -2.67 6.88
CA THR A 78 2.25 -3.51 8.08
C THR A 78 1.84 -4.95 7.75
N LEU A 79 2.78 -5.88 7.97
CA LEU A 79 2.57 -7.31 7.81
C LEU A 79 1.75 -7.85 8.99
N ASN A 80 0.67 -8.59 8.70
CA ASN A 80 -0.17 -9.23 9.71
C ASN A 80 -0.67 -8.24 10.79
N ASP A 81 -1.07 -7.05 10.33
CA ASP A 81 -1.62 -5.99 11.18
C ASP A 81 -2.87 -6.50 11.94
N PRO A 82 -2.89 -6.44 13.29
CA PRO A 82 -4.06 -6.86 14.06
C PRO A 82 -5.30 -6.01 13.76
N GLU A 83 -5.11 -4.77 13.29
CA GLU A 83 -6.17 -3.85 12.90
C GLU A 83 -6.34 -3.83 11.36
N PHE A 84 -5.95 -4.90 10.66
CA PHE A 84 -6.10 -4.98 9.22
C PHE A 84 -7.55 -4.76 8.78
N LYS A 85 -7.74 -3.81 7.86
CA LYS A 85 -9.06 -3.48 7.29
C LYS A 85 -9.10 -3.63 5.78
N LEU A 86 -7.99 -3.30 5.11
CA LEU A 86 -7.87 -3.16 3.68
C LEU A 86 -6.45 -3.56 3.28
N GLY A 87 -6.30 -4.17 2.10
CA GLY A 87 -4.98 -4.55 1.62
C GLY A 87 -4.99 -5.81 0.77
N TRP A 88 -3.96 -6.62 0.95
CA TRP A 88 -3.74 -7.86 0.22
C TRP A 88 -3.48 -9.01 1.18
N ILE A 89 -4.01 -10.19 0.87
CA ILE A 89 -3.75 -11.44 1.60
C ILE A 89 -3.03 -12.41 0.66
N SER A 90 -1.85 -12.87 1.06
CA SER A 90 -1.08 -13.85 0.30
C SER A 90 -1.80 -15.21 0.26
N PRO A 91 -1.45 -16.13 -0.66
CA PRO A 91 -1.96 -17.51 -0.64
C PRO A 91 -1.71 -18.23 0.70
N GLU A 92 -0.67 -17.80 1.44
CA GLU A 92 -0.29 -18.34 2.74
C GLU A 92 -1.01 -17.66 3.92
N GLY A 93 -1.90 -16.69 3.66
CA GLY A 93 -2.67 -16.00 4.70
C GLY A 93 -1.98 -14.81 5.36
N ASP A 94 -0.81 -14.40 4.86
CA ASP A 94 -0.13 -13.18 5.32
C ASP A 94 -0.82 -11.94 4.79
N THR A 95 -1.07 -10.95 5.66
CA THR A 95 -1.74 -9.71 5.26
C THR A 95 -0.76 -8.55 5.11
N TYR A 96 -0.98 -7.70 4.10
CA TYR A 96 -0.26 -6.44 3.93
C TYR A 96 -1.25 -5.28 3.97
N SER A 97 -1.30 -4.60 5.12
CA SER A 97 -2.26 -3.54 5.44
C SER A 97 -1.99 -2.30 4.59
N CYS A 98 -3.00 -1.75 3.92
CA CYS A 98 -2.87 -0.47 3.22
C CYS A 98 -4.11 0.41 3.38
N GLY A 99 -3.92 1.72 3.30
CA GLY A 99 -5.06 2.66 3.28
C GLY A 99 -5.92 2.53 2.01
N TYR A 100 -7.15 3.05 2.09
CA TYR A 100 -8.18 2.95 1.03
C TYR A 100 -7.72 3.30 -0.39
N THR A 101 -6.85 4.30 -0.54
CA THR A 101 -6.37 4.73 -1.87
C THR A 101 -5.03 4.10 -2.29
N ASN A 102 -4.50 3.15 -1.51
CA ASN A 102 -3.13 2.65 -1.66
C ASN A 102 -3.04 1.19 -2.15
N HIS A 103 -4.15 0.53 -2.52
CA HIS A 103 -4.14 -0.86 -3.01
C HIS A 103 -3.14 -1.08 -4.17
N ASN A 104 -3.15 -0.20 -5.16
CA ASN A 104 -2.26 -0.31 -6.32
C ASN A 104 -0.78 -0.10 -5.94
N LYS A 105 -0.49 0.80 -4.99
CA LYS A 105 0.88 1.03 -4.50
C LYS A 105 1.37 -0.18 -3.66
N CYS A 106 0.50 -0.75 -2.84
CA CYS A 106 0.79 -1.97 -2.08
C CYS A 106 1.08 -3.13 -3.03
N ALA A 107 0.23 -3.31 -4.06
CA ALA A 107 0.44 -4.33 -5.08
C ALA A 107 1.79 -4.18 -5.79
N LYS A 108 2.18 -2.95 -6.14
CA LYS A 108 3.49 -2.66 -6.75
C LYS A 108 4.63 -3.12 -5.86
N MET A 109 4.62 -2.78 -4.57
CA MET A 109 5.69 -3.17 -3.64
C MET A 109 5.74 -4.68 -3.41
N ILE A 110 4.59 -5.35 -3.29
CA ILE A 110 4.53 -6.82 -3.17
C ILE A 110 5.13 -7.47 -4.42
N VAL A 111 4.74 -7.00 -5.60
CA VAL A 111 5.24 -7.54 -6.88
C VAL A 111 6.72 -7.26 -7.08
N GLN A 112 7.22 -6.09 -6.72
CA GLN A 112 8.66 -5.81 -6.77
C GLN A 112 9.46 -6.79 -5.90
N LYS A 113 8.92 -7.17 -4.73
CA LYS A 113 9.59 -8.10 -3.81
C LYS A 113 9.53 -9.56 -4.28
N PHE A 114 8.34 -10.04 -4.67
CA PHE A 114 8.12 -11.47 -4.92
C PHE A 114 8.12 -11.86 -6.41
N TYR A 115 7.89 -10.90 -7.31
CA TYR A 115 7.75 -11.13 -8.76
C TYR A 115 8.42 -10.00 -9.58
N PRO A 116 9.72 -9.72 -9.38
CA PRO A 116 10.39 -8.51 -9.86
C PRO A 116 10.33 -8.28 -11.38
N ASP A 117 10.15 -9.33 -12.18
CA ASP A 117 10.06 -9.23 -13.65
C ASP A 117 8.65 -8.86 -14.17
N SER A 118 7.67 -8.73 -13.28
CA SER A 118 6.27 -8.52 -13.65
C SER A 118 5.93 -7.05 -13.88
N LYS A 119 5.18 -6.78 -14.95
CA LYS A 119 4.83 -5.41 -15.39
C LYS A 119 3.45 -4.93 -14.91
N PHE A 120 2.57 -5.84 -14.53
CA PHE A 120 1.18 -5.55 -14.19
C PHE A 120 0.88 -6.02 -12.76
N PRO A 121 1.05 -5.16 -11.74
CA PRO A 121 1.13 -5.59 -10.36
C PRO A 121 -0.12 -6.37 -9.88
N GLU A 122 -1.30 -5.75 -9.94
CA GLU A 122 -2.55 -6.36 -9.45
C GLU A 122 -2.86 -7.68 -10.18
N LYS A 123 -2.78 -7.66 -11.51
CA LYS A 123 -2.94 -8.87 -12.33
C LYS A 123 -1.93 -9.98 -12.00
N THR A 124 -0.71 -9.59 -11.61
CA THR A 124 0.32 -10.55 -11.20
C THR A 124 -0.05 -11.18 -9.87
N LEU A 125 -0.50 -10.37 -8.91
CA LEU A 125 -0.98 -10.86 -7.62
C LEU A 125 -2.17 -11.81 -7.81
N ASP A 126 -3.18 -11.43 -8.59
CA ASP A 126 -4.36 -12.26 -8.88
C ASP A 126 -3.95 -13.61 -9.50
N ARG A 127 -3.06 -13.60 -10.49
CA ARG A 127 -2.55 -14.82 -11.14
C ARG A 127 -1.77 -15.74 -10.20
N ASN A 128 -1.20 -15.17 -9.15
CA ASN A 128 -0.47 -15.91 -8.13
C ASN A 128 -1.34 -16.19 -6.88
N GLY A 129 -2.66 -16.04 -6.99
CA GLY A 129 -3.61 -16.44 -5.94
C GLY A 129 -3.68 -15.49 -4.75
N TRP A 130 -3.19 -14.27 -4.88
CA TRP A 130 -3.39 -13.25 -3.85
C TRP A 130 -4.85 -12.77 -3.86
N LEU A 131 -5.35 -12.45 -2.67
CA LEU A 131 -6.70 -11.94 -2.47
C LEU A 131 -6.63 -10.45 -2.12
N GLN A 132 -7.36 -9.62 -2.85
CA GLN A 132 -7.51 -8.21 -2.51
C GLN A 132 -8.68 -8.02 -1.55
N VAL A 133 -8.49 -7.22 -0.50
CA VAL A 133 -9.55 -6.80 0.43
C VAL A 133 -9.85 -5.33 0.16
N ILE A 134 -11.02 -5.04 -0.41
CA ILE A 134 -11.38 -3.74 -1.02
C ILE A 134 -12.31 -2.93 -0.11
N ASP A 135 -13.13 -3.58 0.70
CA ASP A 135 -14.07 -2.88 1.59
C ASP A 135 -13.89 -3.32 3.05
N SER A 136 -14.08 -2.38 3.98
CA SER A 136 -13.81 -2.62 5.40
C SER A 136 -15.01 -3.26 6.10
N TRP A 137 -14.73 -4.22 6.98
CA TRP A 137 -15.75 -4.91 7.78
C TRP A 137 -16.45 -4.01 8.82
N ASP A 138 -15.83 -2.88 9.19
CA ASP A 138 -16.39 -1.91 10.14
C ASP A 138 -17.49 -1.02 9.53
N GLY A 139 -17.74 -1.15 8.23
CA GLY A 139 -18.78 -0.43 7.52
C GLY A 139 -18.56 1.08 7.47
N THR A 140 -17.33 1.55 7.66
CA THR A 140 -16.95 2.95 7.41
C THR A 140 -16.76 3.22 5.92
N GLN A 141 -16.31 2.23 5.18
CA GLN A 141 -16.34 2.17 3.73
C GLN A 141 -17.51 1.21 3.39
N ARG A 142 -18.53 1.69 2.67
CA ARG A 142 -19.75 0.93 2.29
C ARG A 142 -20.19 1.28 0.88
N GLN A 143 -19.22 1.49 0.00
CA GLN A 143 -19.52 1.97 -1.36
C GLN A 143 -19.50 0.84 -2.37
N HIS A 144 -18.96 -0.33 -2.03
CA HIS A 144 -18.80 -1.43 -2.97
C HIS A 144 -19.54 -2.65 -2.42
N GLY A 145 -20.46 -3.21 -3.21
CA GLY A 145 -21.11 -4.48 -2.89
C GLY A 145 -20.15 -5.69 -2.94
N GLN A 146 -18.84 -5.44 -2.92
CA GLN A 146 -17.75 -6.38 -3.04
C GLN A 146 -16.69 -6.04 -1.99
N PHE A 147 -16.46 -6.98 -1.07
CA PHE A 147 -15.53 -6.82 0.05
C PHE A 147 -14.15 -7.36 -0.30
N VAL A 148 -14.11 -8.40 -1.13
CA VAL A 148 -12.88 -9.06 -1.56
C VAL A 148 -12.89 -9.30 -3.07
N PHE A 149 -11.71 -9.34 -3.68
CA PHE A 149 -11.58 -9.58 -5.11
C PHE A 149 -10.45 -10.56 -5.41
N THR A 150 -10.77 -11.52 -6.27
CA THR A 150 -9.84 -12.44 -6.91
C THR A 150 -10.38 -12.77 -8.30
N GLU A 151 -9.55 -12.61 -9.34
CA GLU A 151 -9.95 -12.97 -10.72
C GLU A 151 -10.22 -14.48 -10.86
N GLN A 152 -9.62 -15.31 -9.99
CA GLN A 152 -9.78 -16.77 -10.04
C GLN A 152 -11.14 -17.24 -9.48
N GLY A 153 -11.83 -16.39 -8.72
CA GLY A 153 -13.04 -16.79 -7.99
C GLY A 153 -12.81 -17.89 -6.95
N LYS A 154 -11.55 -18.12 -6.56
CA LYS A 154 -11.12 -19.10 -5.56
C LYS A 154 -10.12 -18.46 -4.63
N ILE A 155 -10.11 -18.92 -3.38
CA ILE A 155 -9.13 -18.55 -2.35
C ILE A 155 -8.52 -19.82 -1.76
N THR A 156 -7.50 -19.72 -0.91
CA THR A 156 -6.95 -20.86 -0.15
C THR A 156 -7.63 -21.00 1.22
N GLN A 157 -7.49 -22.16 1.86
CA GLN A 157 -7.96 -22.33 3.25
C GLN A 157 -7.34 -21.30 4.20
N LYS A 158 -6.05 -21.00 4.07
CA LYS A 158 -5.37 -20.01 4.93
C LYS A 158 -5.91 -18.59 4.73
N GLN A 159 -6.30 -18.24 3.50
CA GLN A 159 -6.97 -16.97 3.22
C GLN A 159 -8.37 -16.94 3.85
N ALA A 160 -9.12 -18.04 3.76
CA ALA A 160 -10.44 -18.15 4.39
C ALA A 160 -10.36 -18.03 5.93
N ASP A 161 -9.40 -18.71 6.56
CA ASP A 161 -9.13 -18.59 8.00
C ASP A 161 -8.84 -17.14 8.39
N ARG A 162 -8.02 -16.44 7.57
CA ARG A 162 -7.73 -15.03 7.81
C ARG A 162 -8.97 -14.15 7.67
N LEU A 163 -9.84 -14.38 6.68
CA LEU A 163 -11.10 -13.64 6.56
C LEU A 163 -12.03 -13.87 7.75
N PHE A 164 -11.99 -15.07 8.35
CA PHE A 164 -12.71 -15.38 9.58
C PHE A 164 -12.18 -14.57 10.77
N ASP A 165 -10.85 -14.55 10.97
CA ASP A 165 -10.19 -13.74 12.01
C ASP A 165 -10.55 -12.25 11.90
N LEU A 166 -10.66 -11.74 10.67
CA LEU A 166 -11.01 -10.35 10.38
C LEU A 166 -12.50 -10.03 10.58
N GLY A 167 -13.34 -11.02 10.92
CA GLY A 167 -14.78 -10.83 11.10
C GLY A 167 -15.57 -10.63 9.78
N LEU A 168 -14.93 -10.83 8.63
CA LEU A 168 -15.55 -10.71 7.30
C LEU A 168 -16.48 -11.89 6.96
N TYR A 169 -16.45 -12.96 7.74
CA TYR A 169 -17.27 -14.17 7.54
C TYR A 169 -18.78 -13.94 7.60
N ASN A 170 -19.24 -12.81 8.15
CA ASN A 170 -20.67 -12.49 8.19
C ASN A 170 -21.21 -11.97 6.84
N ASN A 171 -20.32 -11.63 5.92
CA ASN A 171 -20.68 -11.14 4.61
C ASN A 171 -21.10 -12.28 3.66
N GLU A 172 -22.26 -12.16 3.01
CA GLU A 172 -22.81 -13.21 2.14
C GLU A 172 -21.96 -13.48 0.88
N GLU A 173 -21.32 -12.47 0.31
CA GLU A 173 -20.40 -12.63 -0.82
C GLU A 173 -19.15 -13.42 -0.37
N VAL A 174 -18.57 -13.06 0.78
CA VAL A 174 -17.42 -13.77 1.34
C VAL A 174 -17.77 -15.21 1.71
N LYS A 175 -18.93 -15.46 2.34
CA LYS A 175 -19.41 -16.82 2.64
C LYS A 175 -19.54 -17.67 1.39
N LYS A 176 -20.11 -17.10 0.34
CA LYS A 176 -20.27 -17.81 -0.94
C LYS A 176 -18.90 -18.13 -1.56
N LEU A 177 -17.98 -17.18 -1.58
CA LEU A 177 -16.61 -17.40 -2.09
C LEU A 177 -15.90 -18.53 -1.33
N ILE A 178 -16.02 -18.56 0.00
CA ILE A 178 -15.49 -19.63 0.85
C ILE A 178 -16.11 -20.98 0.46
N ALA A 179 -17.45 -21.07 0.45
CA ALA A 179 -18.17 -22.31 0.14
C ALA A 179 -17.88 -22.84 -1.27
N ASP A 180 -17.76 -21.95 -2.26
CA ASP A 180 -17.43 -22.32 -3.64
C ASP A 180 -15.97 -22.84 -3.77
N SER A 181 -15.08 -22.44 -2.84
CA SER A 181 -13.68 -22.83 -2.82
C SER A 181 -13.38 -24.07 -1.97
N GLU A 182 -14.20 -24.38 -0.95
CA GLU A 182 -14.02 -25.51 -0.03
C GLU A 182 -13.85 -26.88 -0.72
N ASN A 183 -14.44 -27.06 -1.91
CA ASN A 183 -14.32 -28.31 -2.67
C ASN A 183 -12.95 -28.50 -3.34
N ASP A 184 -12.15 -27.43 -3.43
CA ASP A 184 -10.83 -27.42 -4.07
C ASP A 184 -9.67 -27.38 -3.06
N TRP A 185 -9.97 -27.40 -1.75
CA TRP A 185 -8.99 -27.35 -0.66
C TRP A 185 -8.60 -28.72 -0.13
#